data_AF-A0A849PT27-F1
#
_entry.id   AF-A0A849PT27-F1
#
_cell.length_a   1.000
_cell.length_b   1.000
_cell.length_c   1.000
_cell.angle_alpha   90.00
_cell.angle_beta   90.00
_cell.angle_gamma   90.00
#
_symmetry.space_group_name_H-M   'P 1'
#
loop_
_entity.id
_entity.type
_entity.pdbx_description
1 polymer ?
#
loop_
_entity_poly.entity_id
_entity_poly.type
_entity_poly.pdbx_seq_one_letter_code
_entity_poly.pdbx_strand_id
1 'polypeptide(L)'
;GMDVIHKATTEMHLRDKKVILPHPTIEKMFDEKKLGQKSGEGFYKYSDDKYERVALSEELAGKFNPIQLVANILNNAAWLVSNGASDIEEIEKAAQLGLGLKKPLFETAKEIGISNIVNELNQLAEKNGEFYKPDPLLTSMQ
;
A
#
# COMPACT_ATOMS: atom_id res chain seq x y z
N GLY A 1 -7.53 12.69 1.16
CA GLY A 1 -6.89 13.95 1.59
C GLY A 1 -5.75 13.60 2.51
N MET A 2 -4.65 14.36 2.47
CA MET A 2 -3.44 14.03 3.24
C MET A 2 -3.68 14.03 4.75
N ASP A 3 -4.58 14.86 5.23
CA ASP A 3 -5.00 14.91 6.63
C ASP A 3 -5.66 13.62 7.12
N VAL A 4 -6.47 12.98 6.29
CA VAL A 4 -7.10 11.69 6.61
C VAL A 4 -6.05 10.60 6.64
N ILE A 5 -5.15 10.57 5.64
CA ILE A 5 -4.06 9.60 5.58
C ILE A 5 -3.17 9.74 6.80
N HIS A 6 -2.67 10.96 7.07
CA HIS A 6 -1.80 11.26 8.21
C HIS A 6 -2.42 10.80 9.54
N LYS A 7 -3.68 11.17 9.82
CA LYS A 7 -4.35 10.76 11.06
C LYS A 7 -4.50 9.24 11.14
N ALA A 8 -5.01 8.60 10.09
CA ALA A 8 -5.24 7.16 10.10
C ALA A 8 -3.94 6.37 10.28
N THR A 9 -2.89 6.71 9.55
CA THR A 9 -1.62 5.99 9.63
C THR A 9 -0.90 6.23 10.95
N THR A 10 -0.97 7.44 11.52
CA THR A 10 -0.42 7.73 12.86
C THR A 10 -1.14 6.92 13.93
N GLU A 11 -2.47 6.93 13.97
CA GLU A 11 -3.24 6.18 14.98
C GLU A 11 -3.02 4.66 14.85
N MET A 12 -3.01 4.13 13.62
CA MET A 12 -2.71 2.72 13.36
C MET A 12 -1.29 2.35 13.83
N HIS A 13 -0.29 3.18 13.52
CA HIS A 13 1.10 2.96 13.92
C HIS A 13 1.29 3.04 15.44
N LEU A 14 0.60 3.96 16.12
CA LEU A 14 0.63 4.07 17.58
C LEU A 14 0.05 2.82 18.25
N ARG A 15 -0.97 2.20 17.65
CA ARG A 15 -1.59 0.98 18.15
C ARG A 15 -0.76 -0.27 17.86
N ASP A 16 -0.25 -0.40 16.63
CA ASP A 16 0.63 -1.49 16.23
C ASP A 16 1.60 -1.07 15.12
N LYS A 17 2.89 -1.03 15.47
CA LYS A 17 3.97 -0.62 14.57
C LYS A 17 4.22 -1.60 13.42
N LYS A 18 3.68 -2.83 13.50
CA LYS A 18 3.80 -3.84 12.45
C LYS A 18 2.77 -3.68 11.33
N VAL A 19 1.69 -2.94 11.58
CA VAL A 19 0.58 -2.80 10.62
C VAL A 19 0.87 -1.75 9.55
N ILE A 20 1.50 -0.64 9.93
CA ILE A 20 1.82 0.43 8.98
C ILE A 20 3.07 1.19 9.39
N LEU A 21 3.83 1.64 8.39
CA LEU A 21 4.99 2.51 8.56
C LEU A 21 4.71 3.88 7.92
N PRO A 22 4.32 4.91 8.69
CA PRO A 22 4.07 6.24 8.16
C PRO A 22 5.33 6.84 7.52
N HIS A 23 5.19 7.35 6.29
CA HIS A 23 6.31 7.97 5.59
C HIS A 23 6.44 9.46 5.96
N PRO A 24 7.65 10.00 6.24
CA PRO A 24 7.85 11.39 6.66
C PRO A 24 7.27 12.44 5.71
N THR A 25 7.23 12.15 4.40
CA THR A 25 6.60 13.03 3.40
C THR A 25 5.12 13.31 3.70
N ILE A 26 4.40 12.35 4.27
CA ILE A 26 2.97 12.50 4.60
C ILE A 26 2.79 13.53 5.72
N GLU A 27 3.61 13.45 6.76
CA GLU A 27 3.66 14.42 7.87
C GLU A 27 4.03 15.81 7.34
N LYS A 28 5.10 15.91 6.54
CA LYS A 28 5.49 17.18 5.91
C LYS A 28 4.36 17.81 5.09
N MET A 29 3.66 17.03 4.26
CA MET A 29 2.56 17.53 3.45
C MET A 29 1.36 17.95 4.30
N PHE A 30 1.11 17.27 5.42
CA PHE A 30 0.08 17.65 6.38
C PHE A 30 0.37 18.99 7.05
N ASP A 31 1.61 19.19 7.52
CA ASP A 31 2.06 20.42 8.18
C ASP A 31 2.04 21.62 7.22
N GLU A 32 2.46 21.42 5.97
CA GLU A 32 2.43 22.42 4.89
C GLU A 32 1.02 22.69 4.33
N LYS A 33 -0.04 22.05 4.88
CA LYS A 33 -1.43 22.15 4.40
C LYS A 33 -1.64 21.74 2.93
N LYS A 34 -0.78 20.87 2.41
CA LYS A 34 -0.90 20.23 1.09
C LYS A 34 -1.79 18.99 1.18
N LEU A 35 -3.08 19.22 1.43
CA LEU A 35 -4.07 18.19 1.76
C LEU A 35 -4.70 17.50 0.54
N GLY A 36 -4.30 17.88 -0.68
CA GLY A 36 -4.86 17.39 -1.93
C GLY A 36 -5.78 18.42 -2.57
N GLN A 37 -6.79 17.94 -3.31
CA GLN A 37 -7.69 18.79 -4.10
C GLN A 37 -8.36 19.91 -3.28
N LYS A 38 -8.79 19.62 -2.05
CA LYS A 38 -9.48 20.61 -1.19
C LYS A 38 -8.61 21.80 -0.77
N SER A 39 -7.29 21.70 -0.94
CA SER A 39 -6.32 22.76 -0.65
C SER A 39 -5.60 23.23 -1.92
N GLY A 40 -6.07 22.84 -3.11
CA GLY A 40 -5.42 23.14 -4.40
C GLY A 40 -4.09 22.39 -4.65
N GLU A 41 -3.46 21.83 -3.61
CA GLU A 41 -2.18 21.12 -3.73
C GLU A 41 -2.08 19.93 -2.76
N GLY A 42 -1.43 18.86 -3.21
CA GLY A 42 -1.06 17.63 -2.48
C GLY A 42 0.18 17.01 -3.11
N PHE A 43 0.12 15.73 -3.51
CA PHE A 43 1.15 15.16 -4.41
C PHE A 43 1.18 15.84 -5.78
N TYR A 44 0.07 16.46 -6.16
CA TYR A 44 -0.07 17.21 -7.40
C TYR A 44 -0.66 18.59 -7.11
N LYS A 45 -0.55 19.49 -8.08
CA LYS A 45 -1.32 20.73 -8.12
C LYS A 45 -2.64 20.44 -8.85
N TYR A 46 -3.74 20.90 -8.28
CA TYR A 46 -5.09 20.70 -8.79
C TYR A 46 -5.64 22.04 -9.28
N SER A 47 -6.40 22.02 -10.38
CA SER A 47 -7.14 23.21 -10.84
C SER A 47 -8.45 23.37 -10.06
N ASP A 48 -8.90 24.61 -9.93
CA ASP A 48 -10.09 24.97 -9.13
C ASP A 48 -11.40 24.55 -9.81
N ASP A 49 -11.39 24.39 -11.14
CA ASP A 49 -12.63 24.33 -11.91
C ASP A 49 -13.12 22.91 -12.21
N LYS A 50 -12.22 21.91 -12.31
CA LYS A 50 -12.57 20.51 -12.59
C LYS A 50 -11.54 19.53 -12.02
N TYR A 51 -12.02 18.42 -11.43
CA TYR A 51 -11.16 17.29 -11.12
C TYR A 51 -10.62 16.70 -12.43
N GLU A 52 -9.30 16.75 -12.60
CA GLU A 52 -8.60 16.08 -13.67
C GLU A 52 -7.57 15.11 -13.09
N ARG A 53 -7.49 13.92 -13.69
CA ARG A 53 -6.39 13.00 -13.37
C ARG A 53 -5.11 13.58 -13.96
N VAL A 54 -4.08 13.73 -13.14
CA VAL A 54 -2.76 14.11 -13.62
C VAL A 54 -2.28 13.04 -14.61
N ALA A 55 -1.93 13.49 -15.82
CA ALA A 55 -1.35 12.62 -16.83
C ALA A 55 0.08 12.25 -16.41
N LEU A 56 0.29 10.97 -16.11
CA LEU A 56 1.62 10.40 -15.84
C LEU A 56 2.16 9.79 -17.14
N SER A 57 3.45 9.99 -17.42
CA SER A 57 4.08 9.41 -18.59
C SER A 57 4.41 7.93 -18.40
N GLU A 58 4.48 7.18 -19.50
CA GLU A 58 4.95 5.79 -19.48
C GLU A 58 6.41 5.68 -18.98
N GLU A 59 7.24 6.67 -19.28
CA GLU A 59 8.61 6.74 -18.77
C GLU A 59 8.66 6.80 -17.23
N LEU A 60 7.74 7.56 -16.61
CA LEU A 60 7.62 7.59 -15.15
C LEU A 60 7.14 6.24 -14.61
N ALA A 61 6.19 5.61 -15.29
CA ALA A 61 5.70 4.28 -14.91
C ALA A 61 6.81 3.22 -14.97
N GLY A 62 7.69 3.28 -15.98
CA GLY A 62 8.82 2.35 -16.14
C GLY A 62 9.87 2.42 -15.02
N LYS A 63 9.89 3.50 -14.22
CA LYS A 63 10.78 3.63 -13.05
C LYS A 63 10.26 2.90 -11.82
N PHE A 64 9.00 2.46 -11.83
CA PHE A 64 8.35 1.82 -10.70
C PHE A 64 8.25 0.31 -10.91
N ASN A 65 8.69 -0.47 -9.91
CA ASN A 65 8.48 -1.91 -9.90
C ASN A 65 7.07 -2.22 -9.34
N PRO A 66 6.11 -2.71 -10.14
CA PRO A 66 4.76 -3.00 -9.66
C PRO A 66 4.72 -4.11 -8.61
N ILE A 67 5.73 -5.00 -8.57
CA ILE A 67 5.83 -6.05 -7.54
C ILE A 67 5.92 -5.42 -6.16
N GLN A 68 6.59 -4.28 -5.99
CA GLN A 68 6.68 -3.60 -4.69
C GLN A 68 5.32 -3.19 -4.14
N LEU A 69 4.40 -2.75 -5.01
CA LEU A 69 3.05 -2.42 -4.58
C LEU A 69 2.30 -3.66 -4.10
N VAL A 70 2.28 -4.70 -4.95
CA VAL A 70 1.54 -5.92 -4.67
C VAL A 70 2.10 -6.63 -3.45
N ALA A 71 3.43 -6.68 -3.33
CA ALA A 71 4.15 -7.27 -2.20
C ALA A 71 3.70 -6.70 -0.86
N ASN A 72 3.67 -5.37 -0.73
CA ASN A 72 3.27 -4.72 0.53
C ASN A 72 1.80 -4.95 0.89
N ILE A 73 0.90 -4.91 -0.10
CA ILE A 73 -0.53 -5.14 0.13
C ILE A 73 -0.78 -6.61 0.49
N LEU A 74 -0.17 -7.54 -0.25
CA LEU A 74 -0.29 -8.97 -0.01
C LEU A 74 0.30 -9.38 1.34
N ASN A 75 1.43 -8.80 1.74
CA ASN A 75 2.04 -9.08 3.04
C ASN A 75 1.14 -8.67 4.21
N ASN A 76 0.45 -7.52 4.09
CA ASN A 76 -0.55 -7.10 5.09
C ASN A 76 -1.78 -8.00 5.09
N ALA A 77 -2.26 -8.43 3.92
CA ALA A 77 -3.35 -9.40 3.83
C ALA A 77 -2.98 -10.74 4.48
N ALA A 78 -1.78 -11.23 4.21
CA ALA A 78 -1.25 -12.44 4.82
C ALA A 78 -1.13 -12.31 6.34
N TRP A 79 -0.66 -11.17 6.85
CA TRP A 79 -0.62 -10.88 8.27
C TRP A 79 -2.01 -10.95 8.94
N LEU A 80 -3.07 -10.43 8.29
CA LEU A 80 -4.43 -10.52 8.81
C LEU A 80 -4.89 -11.98 8.97
N VAL A 81 -4.54 -12.84 8.01
CA VAL A 81 -4.85 -14.28 8.05
C VAL A 81 -4.03 -14.96 9.14
N SER A 82 -2.72 -14.74 9.18
CA SER A 82 -1.80 -15.33 10.17
C SER A 82 -2.15 -14.96 11.62
N ASN A 83 -2.78 -13.79 11.82
CA ASN A 83 -3.26 -13.34 13.14
C ASN A 83 -4.73 -13.74 13.43
N GLY A 84 -5.37 -14.50 12.55
CA GLY A 84 -6.76 -14.96 12.73
C GLY A 84 -7.78 -13.82 12.74
N ALA A 85 -7.47 -12.67 12.15
CA ALA A 85 -8.37 -11.53 12.09
C ALA A 85 -9.45 -11.68 11.00
N SER A 86 -9.15 -12.45 9.95
CA SER A 86 -10.03 -12.78 8.83
C SER A 86 -9.42 -13.93 8.01
N ASP A 87 -10.10 -14.37 6.96
CA ASP A 87 -9.59 -15.34 5.99
C ASP A 87 -9.37 -14.71 4.59
N ILE A 88 -8.79 -15.48 3.68
CA ILE A 88 -8.45 -15.00 2.32
C ILE A 88 -9.71 -14.57 1.56
N GLU A 89 -10.81 -15.33 1.67
CA GLU A 89 -12.04 -15.08 0.93
C GLU A 89 -12.69 -13.79 1.40
N GLU A 90 -12.80 -13.60 2.72
CA GLU A 90 -13.33 -12.38 3.33
C GLU A 90 -12.48 -11.15 2.99
N ILE A 91 -11.15 -11.26 3.06
CA ILE A 91 -10.23 -10.17 2.71
C ILE A 91 -10.39 -9.78 1.25
N GLU A 92 -10.41 -10.74 0.32
CA GLU A 92 -10.58 -10.46 -1.10
C GLU A 92 -11.96 -9.86 -1.39
N LYS A 93 -13.00 -10.33 -0.70
CA LYS A 93 -14.35 -9.77 -0.82
C LYS A 93 -14.41 -8.33 -0.32
N ALA A 94 -13.79 -8.05 0.82
CA ALA A 94 -13.68 -6.71 1.38
C ALA A 94 -12.87 -5.78 0.47
N ALA A 95 -11.76 -6.26 -0.11
CA ALA A 95 -10.95 -5.49 -1.07
C ALA A 95 -11.74 -5.20 -2.36
N GLN A 96 -12.51 -6.17 -2.86
CA GLN A 96 -13.36 -5.99 -4.03
C GLN A 96 -14.44 -4.92 -3.77
N LEU A 97 -15.18 -5.02 -2.67
CA LEU A 97 -16.32 -4.13 -2.38
C LEU A 97 -15.89 -2.78 -1.83
N GLY A 98 -14.90 -2.75 -0.94
CA GLY A 98 -14.46 -1.56 -0.23
C GLY A 98 -13.41 -0.74 -0.98
N LEU A 99 -12.48 -1.40 -1.66
CA LEU A 99 -11.41 -0.73 -2.43
C LEU A 99 -11.69 -0.70 -3.94
N GLY A 100 -12.72 -1.42 -4.41
CA GLY A 100 -13.04 -1.53 -5.83
C GLY A 100 -12.01 -2.35 -6.62
N LEU A 101 -11.30 -3.26 -5.95
CA LEU A 101 -10.27 -4.08 -6.61
C LEU A 101 -10.92 -5.02 -7.62
N LYS A 102 -10.55 -4.90 -8.90
CA LYS A 102 -11.17 -5.66 -10.00
C LYS A 102 -10.72 -7.11 -10.06
N LYS A 103 -9.50 -7.39 -9.63
CA LYS A 103 -8.88 -8.70 -9.65
C LYS A 103 -8.46 -9.09 -8.24
N PRO A 104 -8.76 -10.32 -7.78
CA PRO A 104 -8.36 -10.77 -6.45
C PRO A 104 -6.84 -10.65 -6.22
N LEU A 105 -6.47 -10.32 -4.99
CA LEU A 105 -5.10 -9.99 -4.63
C LEU A 105 -4.19 -11.24 -4.68
N PHE A 106 -4.67 -12.37 -4.18
CA PHE A 106 -3.94 -13.64 -4.18
C PHE A 106 -3.89 -14.25 -5.58
N GLU A 107 -4.90 -14.02 -6.43
CA GLU A 107 -4.83 -14.38 -7.85
C GLU A 107 -3.76 -13.56 -8.59
N THR A 108 -3.73 -12.25 -8.35
CA THR A 108 -2.68 -11.37 -8.88
C THR A 108 -1.28 -11.82 -8.42
N ALA A 109 -1.16 -12.24 -7.15
CA ALA A 109 0.10 -12.75 -6.61
C ALA A 109 0.57 -14.04 -7.30
N LYS A 110 -0.35 -14.96 -7.61
CA LYS A 110 -0.03 -16.20 -8.34
C LYS A 110 0.52 -15.93 -9.74
N GLU A 111 -0.05 -14.95 -10.44
CA GLU A 111 0.42 -14.58 -11.79
C GLU A 111 1.81 -13.93 -11.78
N ILE A 112 2.07 -13.09 -10.77
CA ILE A 112 3.41 -12.50 -10.57
C ILE A 112 4.42 -13.57 -10.13
N GLY A 113 3.95 -14.60 -9.42
CA GLY A 113 4.76 -15.62 -8.76
C GLY A 113 5.03 -15.24 -7.30
N ILE A 114 4.54 -16.06 -6.37
CA ILE A 114 4.69 -15.81 -4.92
C ILE A 114 6.17 -15.76 -4.53
N SER A 115 7.02 -16.57 -5.14
CA SER A 115 8.47 -16.54 -4.91
C SER A 115 9.10 -15.19 -5.30
N ASN A 116 8.64 -14.55 -6.38
CA ASN A 116 9.12 -13.23 -6.78
C ASN A 116 8.70 -12.16 -5.75
N ILE A 117 7.48 -12.26 -5.23
CA ILE A 117 6.96 -11.35 -4.20
C ILE A 117 7.74 -11.49 -2.90
N VAL A 118 7.97 -12.72 -2.43
CA VAL A 118 8.77 -12.97 -1.21
C VAL A 118 10.21 -12.49 -1.39
N ASN A 119 10.81 -12.68 -2.56
CA ASN A 119 12.14 -12.16 -2.87
C ASN A 119 12.18 -10.62 -2.82
N GLU A 120 11.18 -9.94 -3.39
CA GLU A 120 11.07 -8.48 -3.31
C GLU A 120 10.90 -8.00 -1.85
N LEU A 121 10.06 -8.66 -1.05
CA LEU A 121 9.89 -8.35 0.37
C LEU A 121 11.19 -8.50 1.15
N ASN A 122 11.97 -9.56 0.89
CA ASN A 122 13.28 -9.73 1.50
C ASN A 122 14.26 -8.61 1.12
N GLN A 123 14.32 -8.21 -0.16
CA GLN A 123 15.15 -7.08 -0.60
C GLN A 123 14.72 -5.76 0.05
N LEU A 124 13.40 -5.52 0.17
CA LEU A 124 12.87 -4.36 0.87
C LEU A 124 13.22 -4.40 2.35
N ALA A 125 13.21 -5.57 2.99
CA ALA A 125 13.56 -5.74 4.40
C ALA A 125 15.05 -5.51 4.66
N GLU A 126 15.92 -5.99 3.78
CA GLU A 126 17.37 -5.72 3.84
C GLU A 126 17.67 -4.22 3.76
N LYS A 127 16.95 -3.52 2.86
CA LYS A 127 17.19 -2.09 2.61
C LYS A 127 16.54 -1.16 3.64
N ASN A 128 15.33 -1.49 4.09
CA ASN A 128 14.47 -0.57 4.85
C ASN A 128 14.07 -1.10 6.23
N GLY A 129 14.47 -2.32 6.57
CA GLY A 129 14.29 -2.93 7.89
C GLY A 129 13.11 -3.91 7.98
N GLU A 130 12.96 -4.45 9.19
CA GLU A 130 12.12 -5.60 9.54
C GLU A 130 10.63 -5.49 9.17
N PHE A 131 10.11 -4.27 8.99
CA PHE A 131 8.70 -4.04 8.62
C PHE A 131 8.30 -4.76 7.32
N TYR A 132 9.25 -4.91 6.39
CA TYR A 132 9.00 -5.52 5.09
C TYR A 132 9.22 -7.03 5.07
N LYS A 133 9.52 -7.67 6.20
CA LYS A 133 9.74 -9.11 6.24
C LYS A 133 8.51 -9.87 5.71
N PRO A 134 8.70 -10.90 4.88
CA PRO A 134 7.60 -11.73 4.42
C PRO A 134 6.87 -12.38 5.59
N ASP A 135 5.55 -12.34 5.55
CA ASP A 135 4.69 -13.07 6.48
C ASP A 135 4.85 -14.59 6.25
N PRO A 136 4.85 -15.43 7.30
CA PRO A 136 5.02 -16.87 7.18
C PRO A 136 4.03 -17.54 6.23
N LEU A 137 2.81 -17.01 6.11
CA LEU A 137 1.81 -17.53 5.18
C LEU A 137 2.33 -17.45 3.73
N LEU A 138 2.94 -16.33 3.33
CA LEU A 138 3.47 -16.17 1.98
C LEU A 138 4.66 -17.11 1.72
N THR A 139 5.54 -17.29 2.70
CA THR A 139 6.64 -18.24 2.61
C THR A 139 6.15 -19.69 2.46
N SER A 140 5.02 -20.04 3.10
CA SER A 140 4.43 -21.38 2.97
C SER A 140 3.75 -21.64 1.62
N MET A 141 3.48 -20.58 0.85
CA MET A 141 2.81 -20.64 -0.45
C MET A 141 3.78 -20.61 -1.65
N GLN A 142 5.10 -20.54 -1.41
CA GLN A 142 6.13 -20.55 -2.44
C GLN A 142 6.19 -21.86 -3.22
#